data_AF-A0A3A6U0W6-F1
#
_entry.id   AF-A0A3A6U0W6-F1
#
_cell.length_a   1.000
_cell.length_b   1.000
_cell.length_c   1.000
_cell.angle_alpha   90.00
_cell.angle_beta   90.00
_cell.angle_gamma   90.00
#
_symmetry.space_group_name_H-M   'P 1'
#
loop_
_entity.id
_entity.type
_entity.pdbx_description
1 polymer ?
#
loop_
_entity_poly.entity_id
_entity_poly.type
_entity_poly.pdbx_seq_one_letter_code
_entity_poly.pdbx_strand_id
1 'polypeptide(L)'
;MKFLRNFNPQGREQYEIADFKKTLEESWWFISYTIGLNFAVTLELTQNLHNISLLINKTDIPFITSDQPVINVFDYRESGSFEPPKEEELDLYYPISPNTAFMMARSKRFSNGFVHVTEEIVNEMNIKIARMAQTHIFSNSEESIKQYKKYTGANLKEFLQQEPAYT
;
A
#
# COMPACT_ATOMS: atom_id res chain seq x y z
N MET A 1 -18.09 30.10 -48.17
CA MET A 1 -17.02 29.48 -47.35
C MET A 1 -17.57 29.23 -45.96
N LYS A 2 -17.96 27.98 -45.64
CA LYS A 2 -18.36 27.55 -44.30
C LYS A 2 -17.74 26.17 -44.09
N PHE A 3 -16.59 26.11 -43.43
CA PHE A 3 -16.05 24.86 -42.90
C PHE A 3 -16.73 24.60 -41.56
N LEU A 4 -17.85 23.88 -41.59
CA LEU A 4 -18.35 23.22 -40.38
C LEU A 4 -17.49 21.97 -40.19
N ARG A 5 -16.44 22.08 -39.37
CA ARG A 5 -15.79 20.89 -38.81
C ARG A 5 -16.81 20.24 -37.87
N ASN A 6 -17.30 19.07 -38.25
CA ASN A 6 -18.07 18.20 -37.38
C ASN A 6 -17.31 18.03 -36.06
N PHE A 7 -17.90 18.53 -34.98
CA PHE A 7 -17.33 18.50 -33.64
C PHE A 7 -17.71 17.16 -33.02
N ASN A 8 -16.74 16.24 -32.92
CA ASN A 8 -16.94 15.00 -32.17
C ASN A 8 -16.41 15.19 -30.74
N PRO A 9 -17.27 15.38 -29.73
CA PRO A 9 -16.85 15.63 -28.35
C PRO A 9 -16.11 14.43 -27.73
N GLN A 10 -16.47 13.19 -28.09
CA GLN A 10 -15.86 11.97 -27.56
C GLN A 10 -14.38 11.82 -27.96
N GLY A 11 -14.01 12.30 -29.15
CA GLY A 11 -12.63 12.24 -29.63
C GLY A 11 -11.70 13.26 -28.96
N ARG A 12 -12.24 14.35 -28.40
CA ARG A 12 -11.45 15.31 -27.61
C ARG A 12 -11.20 14.81 -26.20
N GLU A 13 -12.23 14.25 -25.57
CA GLU A 13 -12.15 13.72 -24.21
C GLU A 13 -11.13 12.58 -24.11
N GLN A 14 -11.13 11.65 -25.09
CA GLN A 14 -10.10 10.60 -25.16
C GLN A 14 -8.68 11.16 -25.36
N TYR A 15 -8.53 12.22 -26.16
CA TYR A 15 -7.24 12.87 -26.38
C TYR A 15 -6.74 13.59 -25.11
N GLU A 16 -7.63 14.31 -24.41
CA GLU A 16 -7.33 14.98 -23.15
C GLU A 16 -6.94 13.97 -22.05
N ILE A 17 -7.64 12.83 -21.96
CA ILE A 17 -7.28 11.74 -21.03
C ILE A 17 -5.91 11.15 -21.37
N ALA A 18 -5.61 10.92 -22.65
CA ALA A 18 -4.33 10.37 -23.08
C ALA A 18 -3.17 11.35 -22.79
N ASP A 19 -3.37 12.64 -23.05
CA ASP A 19 -2.38 13.68 -22.79
C ASP A 19 -2.17 13.89 -21.28
N PHE A 20 -3.25 13.85 -20.49
CA PHE A 20 -3.17 13.88 -19.03
C PHE A 20 -2.41 12.67 -18.47
N LYS A 21 -2.74 11.45 -18.93
CA LYS A 21 -2.05 10.22 -18.51
C LYS A 21 -0.57 10.29 -18.83
N LYS A 22 -0.21 10.71 -20.05
CA LYS A 22 1.18 10.89 -20.45
C LYS A 22 1.89 11.91 -19.56
N THR A 23 1.26 13.05 -19.30
CA THR A 23 1.81 14.09 -18.42
C THR A 23 2.02 13.56 -17.01
N LEU A 24 1.08 12.78 -16.48
CA LEU A 24 1.17 12.15 -15.16
C LEU A 24 2.34 11.16 -15.10
N GLU A 25 2.48 10.30 -16.11
CA GLU A 25 3.58 9.33 -16.22
C GLU A 25 4.94 10.03 -16.30
N GLU A 26 5.07 11.06 -17.13
CA GLU A 26 6.30 11.86 -17.28
C GLU A 26 6.61 12.70 -16.01
N SER A 27 5.60 13.04 -15.22
CA SER A 27 5.73 13.79 -13.97
C SER A 27 5.82 12.92 -12.73
N TRP A 28 5.67 11.59 -12.86
CA TRP A 28 5.56 10.68 -11.71
C TRP A 28 6.77 10.76 -10.78
N TRP A 29 7.97 10.92 -11.33
CA TRP A 29 9.20 11.07 -10.55
C TRP A 29 9.15 12.32 -9.65
N PHE A 30 8.65 13.44 -10.16
CA PHE A 30 8.57 14.71 -9.44
C PHE A 30 7.48 14.65 -8.36
N ILE A 31 6.33 14.07 -8.69
CA ILE A 31 5.23 13.82 -7.74
C ILE A 31 5.73 12.90 -6.61
N SER A 32 6.37 11.78 -6.95
CA SER A 32 6.93 10.83 -5.99
C SER A 32 7.95 11.49 -5.06
N TYR A 33 8.87 12.28 -5.62
CA TYR A 33 9.86 13.02 -4.85
C TYR A 33 9.22 14.01 -3.87
N THR A 34 8.25 14.80 -4.37
CA THR A 34 7.57 15.82 -3.56
C THR A 34 6.76 15.18 -2.43
N ILE A 35 5.99 14.13 -2.72
CA ILE A 35 5.24 13.38 -1.71
C ILE A 35 6.20 12.75 -0.70
N GLY A 36 7.26 12.10 -1.17
CA GLY A 36 8.25 11.45 -0.32
C GLY A 36 8.94 12.42 0.65
N LEU A 37 9.32 13.62 0.18
CA LEU A 37 9.91 14.65 1.03
C LEU A 37 8.93 15.16 2.09
N ASN A 38 7.71 15.51 1.70
CA ASN A 38 6.70 16.01 2.65
C ASN A 38 6.36 14.94 3.69
N PHE A 39 6.28 13.68 3.27
CA PHE A 39 6.06 12.54 4.15
C PHE A 39 7.23 12.36 5.13
N ALA A 40 8.47 12.39 4.65
CA ALA A 40 9.66 12.26 5.48
C ALA A 40 9.77 13.38 6.53
N VAL A 41 9.53 14.63 6.14
CA VAL A 41 9.52 15.77 7.08
C VAL A 41 8.44 15.60 8.14
N THR A 42 7.24 15.17 7.75
CA THR A 42 6.15 14.91 8.70
C THR A 42 6.51 13.80 9.69
N LEU A 43 7.13 12.71 9.22
CA LEU A 43 7.58 11.62 10.09
C LEU A 43 8.65 12.07 11.08
N GLU A 44 9.62 12.88 10.65
CA GLU A 44 10.67 13.40 11.53
C GLU A 44 10.12 14.33 12.61
N LEU A 45 9.26 15.28 12.22
CA LEU A 45 8.63 16.23 13.14
C LEU A 45 7.73 15.55 14.18
N THR A 46 7.22 14.37 13.85
CA THR A 46 6.30 13.62 14.71
C THR A 46 6.86 12.30 15.21
N GLN A 47 8.18 12.09 15.10
CA GLN A 47 8.84 10.82 15.43
C GLN A 47 8.58 10.36 16.87
N ASN A 48 8.51 11.31 17.81
CA ASN A 48 8.29 11.08 19.24
C ASN A 48 6.88 10.56 19.56
N LEU A 49 5.96 10.63 18.61
CA LEU A 49 4.59 10.14 18.74
C LEU A 49 4.44 8.69 18.28
N HIS A 50 5.46 8.13 17.61
CA HIS A 50 5.45 6.77 17.10
C HIS A 50 6.28 5.84 17.98
N ASN A 51 5.87 4.58 18.06
CA ASN A 51 6.79 3.52 18.46
C ASN A 51 7.53 3.01 17.22
N ILE A 52 8.86 2.93 17.30
CA ILE A 52 9.73 2.37 16.27
C ILE A 52 10.25 1.03 16.75
N SER A 53 9.87 -0.03 16.05
CA SER A 53 10.19 -1.40 16.40
C SER A 53 10.89 -2.13 15.27
N LEU A 54 11.85 -2.98 15.61
CA LEU A 54 12.36 -4.01 14.73
C LEU A 54 11.77 -5.36 15.15
N LEU A 55 10.87 -5.87 14.33
CA LEU A 55 10.19 -7.14 14.56
C LEU A 55 11.14 -8.28 14.17
N ILE A 56 11.46 -9.14 15.13
CA ILE A 56 12.37 -10.27 14.97
C ILE A 56 11.55 -11.56 14.91
N ASN A 57 11.55 -12.17 13.74
CA ASN A 57 10.85 -13.43 13.48
C ASN A 57 11.81 -14.62 13.56
N LYS A 58 11.59 -15.47 14.56
CA LYS A 58 12.29 -16.74 14.79
C LYS A 58 11.38 -17.96 14.61
N THR A 59 10.21 -17.78 14.01
CA THR A 59 9.25 -18.86 13.76
C THR A 59 9.56 -19.56 12.43
N ASP A 60 8.83 -20.64 12.15
CA ASP A 60 8.98 -21.41 10.91
C ASP A 60 8.30 -20.73 9.70
N ILE A 61 7.44 -19.74 9.94
CA ILE A 61 6.76 -18.97 8.89
C ILE A 61 7.61 -17.74 8.58
N PRO A 62 8.12 -17.56 7.35
CA PRO A 62 8.86 -16.35 6.99
C PRO A 62 7.92 -15.15 6.82
N PHE A 63 8.42 -13.94 7.07
CA PHE A 63 7.76 -12.75 6.54
C PHE A 63 7.84 -12.74 5.01
N ILE A 64 6.72 -12.38 4.38
CA ILE A 64 6.64 -12.17 2.92
C ILE A 64 6.66 -10.67 2.60
N THR A 65 7.00 -10.32 1.37
CA THR A 65 6.92 -8.96 0.83
C THR A 65 6.13 -8.93 -0.49
N SER A 66 5.98 -7.77 -1.12
CA SER A 66 5.21 -7.60 -2.36
C SER A 66 5.81 -6.54 -3.28
N ASP A 67 5.13 -6.31 -4.40
CA ASP A 67 5.37 -5.15 -5.27
C ASP A 67 5.08 -3.78 -4.62
N GLN A 68 4.44 -3.78 -3.44
CA GLN A 68 4.18 -2.62 -2.58
C GLN A 68 4.61 -2.94 -1.13
N PRO A 69 5.91 -2.93 -0.82
CA PRO A 69 6.44 -3.56 0.38
C PRO A 69 6.20 -2.79 1.68
N VAL A 70 5.92 -1.48 1.60
CA VAL A 70 5.60 -0.65 2.78
C VAL A 70 4.09 -0.42 2.79
N ILE A 71 3.42 -0.87 3.85
CA ILE A 71 1.96 -0.79 3.95
C ILE A 71 1.53 -0.22 5.31
N ASN A 72 0.37 0.43 5.32
CA ASN A 72 -0.30 0.75 6.59
C ASN A 72 -1.05 -0.50 7.08
N VAL A 73 -0.68 -1.02 8.24
CA VAL A 73 -1.28 -2.22 8.85
C VAL A 73 -2.29 -1.90 9.95
N PHE A 74 -2.61 -0.61 10.15
CA PHE A 74 -3.65 -0.22 11.07
C PHE A 74 -4.95 -0.97 10.76
N ASP A 75 -5.59 -1.54 11.78
CA ASP A 75 -6.85 -2.25 11.59
C ASP A 75 -7.98 -1.23 11.43
N TYR A 76 -8.33 -0.95 10.17
CA TYR A 76 -9.57 -0.27 9.81
C TYR A 76 -10.76 -1.18 10.14
N ARG A 77 -11.09 -1.28 11.43
CA ARG A 77 -12.32 -1.95 11.86
C ARG A 77 -13.50 -1.05 11.47
N GLU A 78 -14.27 -1.50 10.49
CA GLU A 78 -15.68 -1.15 10.30
C GLU A 78 -16.04 0.31 9.93
N SER A 79 -15.32 0.95 9.02
CA SER A 79 -15.94 2.03 8.26
C SER A 79 -16.10 1.61 6.81
N GLY A 80 -17.32 1.25 6.43
CA GLY A 80 -17.73 1.25 5.01
C GLY A 80 -17.70 2.66 4.38
N SER A 81 -17.04 3.62 5.04
CA SER A 81 -16.77 4.96 4.54
C SER A 81 -15.32 5.05 4.10
N PHE A 82 -15.12 5.61 2.89
CA PHE A 82 -13.83 5.94 2.31
C PHE A 82 -13.30 7.23 2.95
N GLU A 83 -13.08 7.19 4.26
CA GLU A 83 -12.51 8.32 5.00
C GLU A 83 -10.98 8.22 5.01
N PRO A 84 -10.27 9.35 4.83
CA PRO A 84 -8.83 9.38 5.05
C PRO A 84 -8.49 8.92 6.47
N PRO A 85 -7.41 8.14 6.66
CA PRO A 85 -6.98 7.72 7.99
C PRO A 85 -6.69 8.94 8.88
N LYS A 86 -7.06 8.84 10.15
CA LYS A 86 -6.67 9.82 11.17
C LYS A 86 -5.19 9.68 11.51
N GLU A 87 -4.63 10.69 12.18
CA GLU A 87 -3.21 10.69 12.52
C GLU A 87 -2.80 9.49 13.39
N GLU A 88 -3.67 9.05 14.30
CA GLU A 88 -3.46 7.88 15.15
C GLU A 88 -3.54 6.54 14.41
N GLU A 89 -3.96 6.55 13.16
CA GLU A 89 -4.21 5.37 12.31
C GLU A 89 -3.06 5.08 11.34
N LEU A 90 -1.87 5.61 11.63
CA LEU A 90 -0.66 5.39 10.85
C LEU A 90 0.26 4.33 11.50
N ASP A 91 0.19 3.12 10.97
CA ASP A 91 1.01 1.99 11.38
C ASP A 91 1.75 1.42 10.16
N LEU A 92 2.95 1.94 9.89
CA LEU A 92 3.76 1.53 8.75
C LEU A 92 4.54 0.26 9.06
N TYR A 93 4.33 -0.76 8.25
CA TYR A 93 5.05 -2.03 8.30
C TYR A 93 5.85 -2.24 7.02
N TYR A 94 7.11 -2.63 7.18
CA TYR A 94 8.02 -2.95 6.07
C TYR A 94 8.81 -4.24 6.37
N PRO A 95 8.47 -5.37 5.73
CA PRO A 95 9.27 -6.58 5.81
C PRO A 95 10.59 -6.39 5.04
N ILE A 96 11.69 -6.32 5.78
CA ILE A 96 13.04 -6.14 5.24
C ILE A 96 13.59 -7.50 4.77
N SER A 97 13.29 -8.57 5.51
CA SER A 97 13.73 -9.93 5.22
C SER A 97 12.74 -10.96 5.79
N PRO A 98 12.88 -12.25 5.45
CA PRO A 98 12.06 -13.33 6.04
C PRO A 98 12.04 -13.35 7.58
N ASN A 99 13.07 -12.82 8.23
CA ASN A 99 13.25 -12.88 9.68
C ASN A 99 13.18 -11.51 10.36
N THR A 100 13.04 -10.42 9.60
CA THR A 100 13.11 -9.07 10.16
C THR A 100 12.20 -8.11 9.42
N ALA A 101 11.42 -7.33 10.18
CA ALA A 101 10.59 -6.27 9.65
C ALA A 101 10.75 -4.99 10.46
N PHE A 102 10.66 -3.85 9.80
CA PHE A 102 10.58 -2.54 10.43
C PHE A 102 9.11 -2.17 10.65
N MET A 103 8.83 -1.58 11.80
CA MET A 103 7.52 -1.08 12.15
C MET A 103 7.64 0.33 12.74
N MET A 104 6.79 1.23 12.27
CA MET A 104 6.56 2.54 12.88
C MET A 104 5.06 2.68 13.14
N ALA A 105 4.67 2.75 14.42
CA ALA A 105 3.27 2.64 14.82
C ALA A 105 2.81 3.80 15.69
N ARG A 106 1.75 4.50 15.27
CA ARG A 106 1.02 5.45 16.12
C ARG A 106 0.10 4.75 17.12
N SER A 107 -0.43 3.59 16.76
CA SER A 107 -1.28 2.78 17.65
C SER A 107 -0.53 2.25 18.88
N LYS A 108 0.80 2.33 18.87
CA LYS A 108 1.70 1.75 19.89
C LYS A 108 1.51 0.24 20.06
N ARG A 109 1.04 -0.45 19.01
CA ARG A 109 0.84 -1.90 18.98
C ARG A 109 2.07 -2.71 19.42
N PHE A 110 3.26 -2.23 19.08
CA PHE A 110 4.54 -2.82 19.50
C PHE A 110 5.36 -1.80 20.28
N SER A 111 6.18 -2.28 21.22
CA SER A 111 7.10 -1.43 22.00
C SER A 111 8.31 -0.98 21.17
N ASN A 112 8.95 0.12 21.56
CA ASN A 112 10.20 0.57 20.93
C ASN A 112 11.31 -0.50 20.99
N GLY A 113 12.15 -0.55 19.94
CA GLY A 113 13.31 -1.43 19.86
C GLY A 113 12.99 -2.82 19.31
N PHE A 114 13.70 -3.85 19.77
CA PHE A 114 13.56 -5.20 19.25
C PHE A 114 12.34 -5.90 19.87
N VAL A 115 11.48 -6.46 19.02
CA VAL A 115 10.27 -7.18 19.44
C VAL A 115 10.25 -8.55 18.78
N HIS A 116 10.23 -9.61 19.60
CA HIS A 116 10.03 -10.96 19.08
C HIS A 116 8.56 -11.19 18.78
N VAL A 117 8.25 -11.63 17.57
CA VAL A 117 6.88 -11.87 17.12
C VAL A 117 6.54 -13.36 17.16
N THR A 118 5.25 -13.65 17.30
CA THR A 118 4.70 -15.01 17.25
C THR A 118 4.26 -15.36 15.83
N GLU A 119 3.93 -16.63 15.58
CA GLU A 119 3.44 -17.09 14.29
C GLU A 119 2.12 -16.43 13.89
N GLU A 120 1.25 -16.14 14.86
CA GLU A 120 -0.01 -15.45 14.63
C GLU A 120 0.23 -14.05 14.07
N ILE A 121 1.17 -13.31 14.63
CA ILE A 121 1.55 -11.97 14.15
C ILE A 121 2.19 -12.04 12.77
N VAL A 122 3.10 -12.99 12.54
CA VAL A 122 3.70 -13.19 11.22
C VAL A 122 2.63 -13.47 10.17
N ASN A 123 1.70 -14.37 10.48
CA ASN A 123 0.62 -14.73 9.58
C ASN A 123 -0.31 -13.55 9.30
N GLU A 124 -0.66 -12.76 10.32
CA GLU A 124 -1.47 -11.56 10.15
C GLU A 124 -0.79 -10.53 9.24
N MET A 125 0.50 -10.24 9.49
CA MET A 125 1.27 -9.28 8.68
C MET A 125 1.41 -9.76 7.23
N ASN A 126 1.65 -11.05 7.02
CA ASN A 126 1.71 -11.64 5.68
C ASN A 126 0.36 -11.53 4.93
N ILE A 127 -0.77 -11.73 5.62
CA ILE A 127 -2.10 -11.53 5.02
C ILE A 127 -2.28 -10.06 4.62
N LYS A 128 -1.87 -9.10 5.47
CA LYS A 128 -1.96 -7.67 5.17
C LYS A 128 -1.10 -7.29 3.96
N ILE A 129 0.15 -7.77 3.88
CA ILE A 129 1.01 -7.60 2.69
C ILE A 129 0.36 -8.17 1.44
N ALA A 130 -0.17 -9.40 1.52
CA ALA A 130 -0.76 -10.05 0.36
C ALA A 130 -2.03 -9.35 -0.13
N ARG A 131 -2.86 -8.80 0.78
CA ARG A 131 -4.04 -8.00 0.41
C ARG A 131 -3.67 -6.69 -0.28
N MET A 132 -2.59 -6.06 0.16
CA MET A 132 -2.12 -4.79 -0.40
C MET A 132 -1.33 -4.95 -1.70
N ALA A 133 -0.83 -6.15 -1.98
CA ALA A 133 -0.13 -6.46 -3.22
C ALA A 133 -1.04 -6.29 -4.43
N GLN A 134 -0.56 -5.56 -5.44
CA GLN A 134 -1.31 -5.36 -6.69
C GLN A 134 -1.25 -6.61 -7.56
N THR A 135 -0.04 -7.12 -7.80
CA THR A 135 0.20 -8.23 -8.72
C THR A 135 1.05 -9.34 -8.11
N HIS A 136 2.11 -9.00 -7.36
CA HIS A 136 3.10 -9.99 -6.92
C HIS A 136 3.37 -9.98 -5.42
N ILE A 137 3.54 -11.17 -4.85
CA ILE A 137 4.10 -11.41 -3.51
C ILE A 137 5.37 -12.26 -3.62
N PHE A 138 6.30 -12.06 -2.69
CA PHE A 138 7.62 -12.67 -2.68
C PHE A 138 7.95 -13.26 -1.31
N SER A 139 8.65 -14.39 -1.28
CA SER A 139 9.19 -15.03 -0.08
C SER A 139 10.46 -15.81 -0.43
N ASN A 140 11.04 -16.49 0.55
CA ASN A 140 12.21 -17.34 0.40
C ASN A 140 11.91 -18.76 -0.13
N SER A 141 10.63 -19.15 -0.25
CA SER A 141 10.21 -20.44 -0.81
C SER A 141 8.82 -20.37 -1.44
N GLU A 142 8.49 -21.32 -2.31
CA GLU A 142 7.14 -21.39 -2.92
C GLU A 142 6.09 -21.85 -1.89
N GLU A 143 6.46 -22.78 -1.02
CA GLU A 143 5.60 -23.34 0.01
C GLU A 143 5.10 -22.26 0.97
N SER A 144 5.98 -21.32 1.35
CA SER A 144 5.66 -20.26 2.29
C SER A 144 4.67 -19.22 1.74
N ILE A 145 4.57 -19.05 0.41
CA ILE A 145 3.62 -18.07 -0.18
C ILE A 145 2.26 -18.67 -0.53
N LYS A 146 2.16 -20.01 -0.61
CA LYS A 146 1.01 -20.70 -1.22
C LYS A 146 -0.31 -20.33 -0.57
N GLN A 147 -0.35 -20.23 0.75
CA GLN A 147 -1.55 -19.86 1.50
C GLN A 147 -1.98 -18.38 1.33
N TYR A 148 -1.05 -17.51 0.96
CA TYR A 148 -1.28 -16.07 0.84
C TYR A 148 -1.70 -15.62 -0.57
N LYS A 149 -1.41 -16.43 -1.61
CA LYS A 149 -1.76 -16.12 -3.01
C LYS A 149 -3.23 -15.72 -3.23
N LYS A 150 -4.15 -16.28 -2.44
CA LYS A 150 -5.59 -15.98 -2.53
C LYS A 150 -5.96 -14.53 -2.18
N TYR A 151 -5.07 -13.80 -1.50
CA TYR A 151 -5.30 -12.40 -1.10
C TYR A 151 -4.73 -11.39 -2.10
N THR A 152 -3.85 -11.82 -3.01
CA THR A 152 -3.19 -10.93 -3.98
C THR A 152 -4.17 -10.36 -5.00
N GLY A 153 -4.10 -9.03 -5.22
CA GLY A 153 -4.98 -8.31 -6.13
C GLY A 153 -6.45 -8.28 -5.70
N ALA A 154 -6.77 -8.64 -4.44
CA ALA A 154 -8.14 -8.64 -3.93
C ALA A 154 -8.74 -7.22 -3.95
N ASN A 155 -8.01 -6.22 -3.45
CA ASN A 155 -8.48 -4.83 -3.40
C ASN A 155 -8.77 -4.25 -4.78
N LEU A 156 -7.94 -4.57 -5.79
CA LEU A 156 -8.18 -4.13 -7.17
C LEU A 156 -9.45 -4.76 -7.74
N LYS A 157 -9.68 -6.05 -7.49
CA LYS A 157 -10.92 -6.73 -7.92
C LYS A 157 -12.15 -6.14 -7.25
N GLU A 158 -12.07 -5.85 -5.96
CA GLU A 158 -13.16 -5.20 -5.21
C GLU A 158 -13.44 -3.79 -5.74
N PHE A 159 -12.41 -2.99 -5.99
CA PHE A 159 -12.55 -1.66 -6.59
C PHE A 159 -13.21 -1.72 -7.97
N LEU A 160 -12.74 -2.60 -8.85
CA LEU A 160 -13.30 -2.78 -10.20
C LEU A 160 -14.74 -3.32 -10.20
N GLN A 161 -15.15 -4.02 -9.14
CA GLN A 161 -16.54 -4.48 -8.97
C GLN A 161 -17.47 -3.38 -8.44
N GLN A 162 -16.92 -2.33 -7.82
CA GLN A 162 -17.67 -1.20 -7.28
C GLN A 162 -17.85 -0.05 -8.29
N GLU A 163 -17.13 -0.05 -9.41
CA GLU A 163 -17.39 0.92 -10.48
C GLU A 163 -18.76 0.63 -11.14
N PRO A 164 -19.70 1.60 -11.16
CA PRO A 164 -20.86 1.47 -12.03
C PRO A 164 -20.37 1.43 -13.48
N ALA A 165 -20.85 0.46 -14.25
CA ALA A 165 -20.59 0.40 -15.68
C ALA A 165 -21.04 1.75 -16.30
N TYR A 166 -20.08 2.57 -16.72
CA TYR A 166 -20.36 3.79 -17.48
C TYR A 166 -20.94 3.35 -18.84
N THR A 167 -22.27 3.31 -18.94
CA THR A 167 -23.04 3.24 -20.20
C THR A 167 -23.15 4.61 -20.86
#